data_AF-A0A381UKG6-F1
#
_entry.id   AF-A0A381UKG6-F1
#
_cell.length_a   1.000
_cell.length_b   1.000
_cell.length_c   1.000
_cell.angle_alpha   90.00
_cell.angle_beta   90.00
_cell.angle_gamma   90.00
#
_symmetry.space_group_name_H-M   'P 1'
#
loop_
_entity.id
_entity.type
_entity.pdbx_description
1 polymer ?
#
loop_
_entity_poly.entity_id
_entity_poly.type
_entity_poly.pdbx_seq_one_letter_code
_entity_poly.pdbx_strand_id
1 'polypeptide(L)'
;SVMGALLSAQFPRIWRLASPWSLASFGVVAIPWYLLCAAENPEFLEFFLISHNVERFLTPVFRHQQPFWFFGPVLLLGLAPWTATIVATLHDVTTRSSGRNWRGSPSMFLTGWVLFPVIFFSLSQSKLPGYVLPSVPAAVLLLAHVLASGIGNQTRARVLGLGAAASMGAIAVTFLIAPGVDSAGVEPGAVRPLALLLGTAALAASYLGYRRQLRATVTVSALGIALALWQLNTVLMPRLDPLISSRVLAREATALTAGHQLRSFDLHRTWHYGLEYYLQRPVAEWTTDVPQGTVVVTNLRGMRSMQLEGASVLLLQDVSAEALIVRIDPEGERLTHR
;
A
#
# COMPACT_ATOMS: atom_id res chain seq x y z
N SER A 1 2.31 27.66 -11.55
CA SER A 1 2.02 26.23 -11.68
C SER A 1 0.70 26.01 -12.42
N VAL A 2 0.56 24.92 -13.18
CA VAL A 2 -0.65 24.60 -13.98
C VAL A 2 -1.92 24.65 -13.13
N MET A 3 -1.86 24.07 -11.93
CA MET A 3 -2.99 24.03 -11.01
C MET A 3 -3.38 25.40 -10.45
N GLY A 4 -2.38 26.24 -10.12
CA GLY A 4 -2.61 27.62 -9.72
C GLY A 4 -3.16 28.47 -10.88
N ALA A 5 -2.79 28.15 -12.12
CA ALA A 5 -3.33 28.79 -13.32
C ALA A 5 -4.78 28.35 -13.63
N LEU A 6 -5.11 27.07 -13.47
CA LEU A 6 -6.47 26.53 -13.58
C LEU A 6 -7.40 27.14 -12.51
N LEU A 7 -6.96 27.21 -11.25
CA LEU A 7 -7.73 27.80 -10.15
C LEU A 7 -7.80 29.34 -10.19
N SER A 8 -6.91 30.01 -10.94
CA SER A 8 -6.93 31.48 -11.12
C SER A 8 -7.49 31.94 -12.48
N ALA A 9 -8.03 31.02 -13.28
CA ALA A 9 -8.48 31.27 -14.65
C ALA A 9 -7.39 31.88 -15.58
N GLN A 10 -6.11 31.63 -15.28
CA GLN A 10 -4.95 32.08 -16.07
C GLN A 10 -4.49 31.01 -17.07
N PHE A 11 -5.42 30.49 -17.87
CA PHE A 11 -5.19 29.46 -18.90
C PHE A 11 -3.98 29.69 -19.83
N PRO A 12 -3.61 30.92 -20.23
CA PRO A 12 -2.45 31.15 -21.11
C PRO A 12 -1.10 30.71 -20.51
N ARG A 13 -0.98 30.62 -19.17
CA ARG A 13 0.26 30.21 -18.50
C ARG A 13 0.50 28.69 -18.51
N ILE A 14 -0.51 27.89 -18.83
CA ILE A 14 -0.41 26.43 -18.96
C ILE A 14 0.44 26.09 -20.20
N TRP A 15 0.26 26.86 -21.28
CA TRP A 15 0.98 26.68 -22.55
C TRP A 15 2.47 26.99 -22.46
N ARG A 16 2.93 27.77 -21.46
CA ARG A 16 4.36 27.97 -21.21
C ARG A 16 5.07 26.71 -20.70
N LEU A 17 4.33 25.76 -20.11
CA LEU A 17 4.88 24.47 -19.67
C LEU A 17 4.82 23.39 -20.77
N ALA A 18 3.99 23.60 -21.80
CA ALA A 18 3.96 22.81 -23.03
C ALA A 18 4.89 23.43 -24.11
N SER A 19 6.05 23.93 -23.69
CA SER A 19 7.08 24.36 -24.65
C SER A 19 7.46 23.19 -25.57
N PRO A 20 7.81 23.43 -26.85
CA PRO A 20 8.25 22.37 -27.74
C PRO A 20 9.41 21.54 -27.15
N TRP A 21 10.31 22.18 -26.42
CA TRP A 21 11.43 21.52 -25.75
C TRP A 21 10.99 20.61 -24.60
N SER A 22 10.05 21.03 -23.76
CA SER A 22 9.52 20.16 -22.69
C SER A 22 8.76 18.97 -23.25
N LEU A 23 7.98 19.16 -24.32
CA LEU A 23 7.30 18.07 -25.02
C LEU A 23 8.30 17.11 -25.69
N ALA A 24 9.33 17.65 -26.34
CA ALA A 24 10.38 16.84 -26.95
C ALA A 24 11.16 16.03 -25.90
N SER A 25 11.57 16.65 -24.78
CA SER A 25 12.24 15.95 -23.69
C SER A 25 11.36 14.87 -23.08
N PHE A 26 10.06 15.14 -22.86
CA PHE A 26 9.11 14.13 -22.40
C PHE A 26 9.00 12.98 -23.40
N GLY A 27 8.87 13.29 -24.69
CA GLY A 27 8.77 12.30 -25.77
C GLY A 27 9.99 11.39 -25.84
N VAL A 28 11.19 11.97 -25.82
CA VAL A 28 12.46 11.21 -25.86
C VAL A 28 12.59 10.25 -24.68
N VAL A 29 12.07 10.61 -23.51
CA VAL A 29 12.15 9.74 -22.32
C VAL A 29 11.02 8.69 -22.31
N ALA A 30 9.79 9.10 -22.64
CA ALA A 30 8.62 8.24 -22.47
C ALA A 30 8.39 7.30 -23.67
N ILE A 31 8.44 7.82 -24.90
CA ILE A 31 7.99 7.12 -26.11
C ILE A 31 8.79 5.86 -26.45
N PRO A 32 10.14 5.81 -26.34
CA PRO A 32 10.91 4.66 -26.83
C PRO A 32 10.46 3.32 -26.26
N TRP A 33 10.14 3.26 -24.96
CA TRP A 33 9.71 2.03 -24.32
C TRP A 33 8.35 1.55 -24.85
N TYR A 34 7.38 2.46 -25.02
CA TYR A 34 6.07 2.10 -25.58
C TYR A 34 6.18 1.59 -27.01
N LEU A 35 7.08 2.16 -27.83
CA LEU A 35 7.31 1.70 -29.20
C LEU A 35 7.90 0.29 -29.24
N LEU A 36 8.85 -0.03 -28.36
CA LEU A 36 9.43 -1.37 -28.27
C LEU A 36 8.37 -2.40 -27.85
N CYS A 37 7.57 -2.10 -26.82
CA CYS A 37 6.50 -2.99 -26.40
C CYS A 37 5.44 -3.21 -27.49
N ALA A 38 5.08 -2.15 -28.23
CA ALA A 38 4.13 -2.26 -29.35
C ALA A 38 4.71 -3.04 -30.54
N ALA A 39 6.02 -2.95 -30.78
CA ALA A 39 6.69 -3.72 -31.83
C ALA A 39 6.74 -5.22 -31.50
N GLU A 40 6.94 -5.57 -30.22
CA GLU A 40 6.91 -6.97 -29.77
C GLU A 40 5.48 -7.51 -29.62
N ASN A 41 4.53 -6.66 -29.26
CA ASN A 41 3.15 -7.04 -28.93
C ASN A 41 2.17 -6.06 -29.61
N PRO A 42 1.64 -6.39 -30.79
CA PRO A 42 0.78 -5.49 -31.56
C PRO A 42 -0.47 -4.99 -30.82
N GLU A 43 -1.04 -5.81 -29.93
CA GLU A 43 -2.24 -5.46 -29.13
C GLU A 43 -1.94 -4.60 -27.91
N PHE A 44 -0.65 -4.39 -27.58
CA PHE A 44 -0.24 -3.74 -26.33
C PHE A 44 -0.82 -2.33 -26.17
N LEU A 45 -0.82 -1.51 -27.23
CA LEU A 45 -1.29 -0.13 -27.14
C LEU A 45 -2.78 -0.05 -26.85
N GLU A 46 -3.59 -0.88 -27.48
CA GLU A 46 -5.03 -0.95 -27.21
C GLU A 46 -5.27 -1.41 -25.77
N PHE A 47 -4.67 -2.54 -25.39
CA PHE A 47 -4.82 -3.08 -24.04
C PHE A 47 -4.36 -2.10 -22.95
N PHE A 48 -3.20 -1.48 -23.12
CA PHE A 48 -2.64 -0.56 -22.14
C PHE A 48 -3.37 0.80 -22.12
N LEU A 49 -3.51 1.48 -23.25
CA LEU A 49 -4.08 2.82 -23.30
C LEU A 49 -5.61 2.81 -23.21
N ILE A 50 -6.28 1.87 -23.86
CA ILE A 50 -7.75 1.80 -23.85
C ILE A 50 -8.21 1.05 -22.60
N SER A 51 -7.93 -0.24 -22.48
CA SER A 51 -8.53 -1.05 -21.41
C SER A 51 -8.04 -0.64 -20.01
N HIS A 52 -6.74 -0.43 -19.84
CA HIS A 52 -6.19 -0.15 -18.51
C HIS A 52 -6.23 1.32 -18.06
N ASN A 53 -6.42 2.27 -18.98
CA ASN A 53 -6.55 3.70 -18.63
C ASN A 53 -7.97 4.21 -18.88
N VAL A 54 -8.44 4.20 -20.14
CA VAL A 54 -9.75 4.77 -20.51
C VAL A 54 -10.91 3.96 -19.94
N GLU A 55 -10.98 2.67 -20.25
CA GLU A 55 -12.07 1.81 -19.75
C GLU A 55 -12.02 1.69 -18.24
N ARG A 56 -10.83 1.58 -17.64
CA ARG A 56 -10.68 1.54 -16.18
C ARG A 56 -11.22 2.80 -15.49
N PHE A 57 -11.10 3.96 -16.13
CA PHE A 57 -11.61 5.21 -15.59
C PHE A 57 -13.13 5.33 -15.81
N LEU A 58 -13.63 4.96 -16.99
CA LEU A 58 -15.01 5.20 -17.42
C LEU A 58 -15.98 4.07 -17.11
N THR A 59 -15.51 2.85 -16.87
CA THR A 59 -16.35 1.65 -16.74
C THR A 59 -16.15 0.94 -15.40
N PRO A 60 -17.18 0.26 -14.87
CA PRO A 60 -17.10 -0.48 -13.61
C PRO A 60 -16.45 -1.88 -13.74
N VAL A 61 -15.91 -2.24 -14.91
CA VAL A 61 -15.48 -3.61 -15.26
C VAL A 61 -14.47 -4.18 -14.25
N PHE A 62 -13.64 -3.34 -13.65
CA PHE A 62 -12.60 -3.75 -12.71
C PHE A 62 -13.08 -3.98 -11.26
N ARG A 63 -14.39 -4.04 -10.97
CA ARG A 63 -14.99 -4.47 -9.66
C ARG A 63 -14.51 -3.75 -8.38
N HIS A 64 -13.88 -2.58 -8.49
CA HIS A 64 -13.45 -1.75 -7.34
C HIS A 64 -14.30 -0.47 -7.24
N GLN A 65 -15.63 -0.63 -7.25
CA GLN A 65 -16.54 0.50 -7.14
C GLN A 65 -16.56 1.01 -5.70
N GLN A 66 -16.39 2.32 -5.55
CA GLN A 66 -16.40 3.02 -4.28
C GLN A 66 -17.12 4.37 -4.46
N PRO A 67 -17.76 4.91 -3.41
CA PRO A 67 -18.50 6.16 -3.49
C PRO A 67 -17.60 7.34 -3.90
N PHE A 68 -18.19 8.42 -4.44
CA PHE A 68 -17.43 9.58 -4.92
C PHE A 68 -16.57 10.24 -3.82
N TRP A 69 -17.01 10.15 -2.56
CA TRP A 69 -16.30 10.71 -1.39
C TRP A 69 -15.18 9.80 -0.85
N PHE A 70 -14.95 8.62 -1.44
CA PHE A 70 -14.00 7.60 -0.96
C PHE A 70 -12.61 8.15 -0.63
N PHE A 71 -12.04 9.01 -1.48
CA PHE A 71 -10.68 9.52 -1.28
C PHE A 71 -10.54 10.53 -0.14
N GLY A 72 -11.64 11.16 0.31
CA GLY A 72 -11.61 12.09 1.44
C GLY A 72 -11.15 11.40 2.73
N PRO A 73 -11.91 10.40 3.23
CA PRO A 73 -11.49 9.61 4.39
C PRO A 73 -10.14 8.91 4.20
N VAL A 74 -9.86 8.36 3.01
CA VAL A 74 -8.57 7.68 2.74
C VAL A 74 -7.39 8.64 2.90
N LEU A 75 -7.48 9.86 2.35
CA LEU A 75 -6.44 10.87 2.50
C LEU A 75 -6.30 11.32 3.96
N LEU A 76 -7.41 11.51 4.68
CA LEU A 76 -7.39 11.90 6.09
C LEU A 76 -6.77 10.83 6.99
N LEU A 77 -7.00 9.55 6.69
CA LEU A 77 -6.36 8.42 7.35
C LEU A 77 -4.87 8.32 7.00
N GLY A 78 -4.53 8.49 5.71
CA GLY A 78 -3.14 8.49 5.26
C GLY A 78 -2.30 9.65 5.81
N LEU A 79 -2.94 10.72 6.28
CA LEU A 79 -2.32 11.87 6.94
C LEU A 79 -2.41 11.82 8.47
N ALA A 80 -2.95 10.73 9.05
CA ALA A 80 -2.86 10.52 10.48
C ALA A 80 -1.37 10.53 10.92
N PRO A 81 -1.03 11.12 12.08
CA PRO A 81 -1.91 11.61 13.15
C PRO A 81 -2.35 13.08 13.00
N TRP A 82 -2.08 13.70 11.85
CA TRP A 82 -2.26 15.15 11.65
C TRP A 82 -3.67 15.57 11.23
N THR A 83 -4.59 14.61 11.12
CA THR A 83 -5.96 14.76 10.62
C THR A 83 -6.71 15.90 11.30
N ALA A 84 -6.67 15.99 12.63
CA ALA A 84 -7.36 17.06 13.37
C ALA A 84 -6.85 18.46 13.02
N THR A 85 -5.54 18.59 12.76
CA THR A 85 -4.95 19.87 12.35
C THR A 85 -5.41 20.27 10.96
N ILE A 86 -5.48 19.31 10.03
CA ILE A 86 -5.96 19.55 8.66
C ILE A 86 -7.41 20.04 8.70
N VAL A 87 -8.28 19.37 9.45
CA VAL A 87 -9.69 19.74 9.59
C VAL A 87 -9.84 21.13 10.24
N ALA A 88 -9.12 21.40 11.33
CA ALA A 88 -9.16 22.71 12.00
C ALA A 88 -8.69 23.85 11.08
N THR A 89 -7.68 23.57 10.25
CA THR A 89 -7.15 24.55 9.30
C THR A 89 -8.13 24.81 8.17
N LEU A 90 -8.77 23.76 7.65
CA LEU A 90 -9.78 23.91 6.60
C LEU A 90 -10.94 24.77 7.11
N HIS A 91 -11.39 24.53 8.34
CA HIS A 91 -12.41 25.36 9.00
C HIS A 91 -11.97 26.81 9.18
N ASP A 92 -10.74 27.07 9.66
CA ASP A 92 -10.20 28.42 9.80
C ASP A 92 -10.16 29.15 8.44
N VAL A 93 -9.79 28.45 7.35
CA VAL A 93 -9.72 29.02 6.01
C VAL A 93 -11.12 29.32 5.47
N THR A 94 -12.07 28.39 5.56
CA THR A 94 -13.42 28.60 5.01
C THR A 94 -14.20 29.69 5.76
N THR A 95 -13.96 29.84 7.08
CA THR A 95 -14.69 30.81 7.91
C THR A 95 -14.03 32.20 7.98
N ARG A 96 -12.69 32.30 7.86
CA ARG A 96 -11.96 33.56 8.04
C ARG A 96 -11.35 34.14 6.76
N SER A 97 -11.46 33.46 5.62
CA SER A 97 -10.77 33.89 4.38
C SER A 97 -11.52 34.95 3.55
N SER A 98 -12.51 35.66 4.11
CA SER A 98 -13.31 36.68 3.42
C SER A 98 -12.54 37.98 3.03
N GLY A 99 -11.20 37.97 3.03
CA GLY A 99 -10.40 39.15 2.66
C GLY A 99 -8.94 38.90 2.30
N ARG A 100 -8.50 37.64 2.16
CA ARG A 100 -7.09 37.32 1.91
C ARG A 100 -6.85 37.15 0.41
N ASN A 101 -5.92 37.93 -0.14
CA ASN A 101 -5.59 37.89 -1.56
C ASN A 101 -4.86 36.56 -1.89
N TRP A 102 -5.62 35.52 -2.20
CA TRP A 102 -5.13 34.14 -2.43
C TRP A 102 -4.41 33.97 -3.77
N ARG A 103 -4.63 34.91 -4.70
CA ARG A 103 -4.17 34.82 -6.08
C ARG A 103 -2.64 34.87 -6.14
N GLY A 104 -2.02 33.77 -6.60
CA GLY A 104 -0.57 33.66 -6.77
C GLY A 104 0.21 33.15 -5.54
N SER A 105 -0.47 32.81 -4.44
CA SER A 105 0.19 32.24 -3.26
C SER A 105 0.68 30.79 -3.51
N PRO A 106 1.84 30.39 -2.96
CA PRO A 106 2.27 28.98 -2.93
C PRO A 106 1.21 28.04 -2.35
N SER A 107 0.43 28.50 -1.36
CA SER A 107 -0.64 27.70 -0.76
C SER A 107 -1.75 27.37 -1.77
N MET A 108 -2.11 28.31 -2.65
CA MET A 108 -3.11 28.09 -3.70
C MET A 108 -2.67 26.99 -4.67
N PHE A 109 -1.38 27.00 -5.05
CA PHE A 109 -0.82 25.94 -5.88
C PHE A 109 -0.89 24.58 -5.18
N LEU A 110 -0.41 24.50 -3.95
CA LEU A 110 -0.39 23.24 -3.20
C LEU A 110 -1.80 22.72 -2.94
N THR A 111 -2.78 23.59 -2.66
CA THR A 111 -4.18 23.20 -2.50
C THR A 111 -4.73 22.63 -3.80
N GLY A 112 -4.46 23.28 -4.94
CA GLY A 112 -4.82 22.70 -6.23
C GLY A 112 -4.17 21.34 -6.44
N TRP A 113 -2.88 21.20 -6.10
CA TRP A 113 -2.16 19.94 -6.25
C TRP A 113 -2.80 18.84 -5.40
N VAL A 114 -3.21 19.12 -4.17
CA VAL A 114 -3.97 18.14 -3.36
C VAL A 114 -5.31 17.81 -4.01
N LEU A 115 -6.07 18.82 -4.42
CA LEU A 115 -7.45 18.65 -4.89
C LEU A 115 -7.54 17.96 -6.24
N PHE A 116 -6.58 18.15 -7.15
CA PHE A 116 -6.69 17.61 -8.49
C PHE A 116 -6.69 16.07 -8.53
N PRO A 117 -5.73 15.33 -7.97
CA PRO A 117 -5.80 13.87 -7.94
C PRO A 117 -7.02 13.38 -7.17
N VAL A 118 -7.37 14.02 -6.04
CA VAL A 118 -8.56 13.67 -5.26
C VAL A 118 -9.82 13.75 -6.11
N ILE A 119 -10.07 14.89 -6.76
CA ILE A 119 -11.26 15.10 -7.59
C ILE A 119 -11.23 14.20 -8.82
N PHE A 120 -10.10 14.16 -9.53
CA PHE A 120 -9.92 13.36 -10.74
C PHE A 120 -10.22 11.88 -10.48
N PHE A 121 -9.59 11.29 -9.46
CA PHE A 121 -9.84 9.88 -9.12
C PHE A 121 -11.20 9.66 -8.47
N SER A 122 -11.76 10.63 -7.76
CA SER A 122 -13.14 10.55 -7.25
C SER A 122 -14.17 10.36 -8.36
N LEU A 123 -13.89 10.86 -9.57
CA LEU A 123 -14.74 10.68 -10.75
C LEU A 123 -14.51 9.34 -11.47
N SER A 124 -13.43 8.60 -11.17
CA SER A 124 -13.15 7.28 -11.75
C SER A 124 -14.14 6.22 -11.27
N GLN A 125 -14.57 5.33 -12.16
CA GLN A 125 -15.44 4.18 -11.82
C GLN A 125 -14.71 3.08 -11.04
N SER A 126 -13.40 2.92 -11.27
CA SER A 126 -12.54 2.02 -10.50
C SER A 126 -11.67 2.82 -9.52
N LYS A 127 -11.74 2.53 -8.22
CA LYS A 127 -11.03 3.27 -7.17
C LYS A 127 -10.20 2.35 -6.28
N LEU A 128 -8.89 2.61 -6.21
CA LEU A 128 -7.97 1.97 -5.28
C LEU A 128 -7.42 3.01 -4.29
N PRO A 129 -7.25 2.67 -2.99
CA PRO A 129 -6.76 3.62 -1.98
C PRO A 129 -5.48 4.35 -2.38
N GLY A 130 -4.56 3.65 -3.05
CA GLY A 130 -3.26 4.20 -3.48
C GLY A 130 -3.33 5.33 -4.51
N TYR A 131 -4.47 5.55 -5.18
CA TYR A 131 -4.59 6.59 -6.21
C TYR A 131 -4.47 8.01 -5.65
N VAL A 132 -4.70 8.21 -4.34
CA VAL A 132 -4.58 9.53 -3.70
C VAL A 132 -3.15 9.86 -3.25
N LEU A 133 -2.21 8.91 -3.32
CA LEU A 133 -0.82 9.11 -2.88
C LEU A 133 -0.12 10.32 -3.52
N PRO A 134 -0.34 10.67 -4.80
CA PRO A 134 0.23 11.88 -5.39
C PRO A 134 -0.18 13.19 -4.71
N SER A 135 -1.29 13.20 -3.95
CA SER A 135 -1.72 14.37 -3.16
C SER A 135 -0.99 14.50 -1.83
N VAL A 136 -0.38 13.43 -1.31
CA VAL A 136 0.22 13.40 0.04
C VAL A 136 1.38 14.41 0.20
N PRO A 137 2.35 14.52 -0.73
CA PRO A 137 3.45 15.48 -0.56
C PRO A 137 2.96 16.93 -0.45
N ALA A 138 2.02 17.33 -1.31
CA ALA A 138 1.45 18.67 -1.28
C ALA A 138 0.65 18.93 0.01
N ALA A 139 -0.08 17.93 0.49
CA ALA A 139 -0.81 18.01 1.75
C ALA A 139 0.13 18.18 2.96
N VAL A 140 1.25 17.44 2.99
CA VAL A 140 2.27 17.55 4.04
C VAL A 140 2.96 18.93 4.01
N LEU A 141 3.26 19.47 2.82
CA LEU A 141 3.82 20.82 2.69
C LEU A 141 2.85 21.91 3.19
N LEU A 142 1.56 21.79 2.86
CA LEU A 142 0.53 22.69 3.40
C LEU A 142 0.44 22.60 4.92
N LEU A 143 0.42 21.38 5.45
CA LEU A 143 0.39 21.12 6.89
C LEU A 143 1.61 21.74 7.58
N ALA A 144 2.81 21.52 7.05
CA ALA A 144 4.04 22.07 7.59
C ALA A 144 4.01 23.62 7.62
N HIS A 145 3.54 24.24 6.53
CA HIS A 145 3.38 25.69 6.47
C HIS A 145 2.43 26.22 7.56
N VAL A 146 1.31 25.54 7.77
CA VAL A 146 0.29 25.93 8.76
C VAL A 146 0.77 25.73 10.20
N LEU A 147 1.49 24.64 10.45
CA LEU A 147 2.09 24.37 11.75
C LEU A 147 3.17 25.40 12.08
N ALA A 148 4.01 25.74 11.10
CA ALA A 148 5.03 26.79 11.24
C ALA A 148 4.41 28.16 11.52
N SER A 149 3.31 28.51 10.84
CA SER A 149 2.60 29.78 11.07
C SER A 149 1.81 29.81 12.39
N GLY A 150 1.64 28.66 13.05
CA GLY A 150 0.85 28.49 14.27
C GLY A 150 1.69 28.36 15.54
N ILE A 151 3.01 28.50 15.46
CA ILE A 151 3.92 28.41 16.62
C ILE A 151 3.51 29.49 17.65
N GLY A 152 3.07 29.05 18.83
CA GLY A 152 2.55 29.91 19.91
C GLY A 152 1.04 29.94 20.05
N ASN A 153 0.29 29.39 19.08
CA ASN A 153 -1.17 29.28 19.17
C ASN A 153 -1.58 28.14 20.12
N GLN A 154 -2.07 28.52 21.30
CA GLN A 154 -2.43 27.61 22.39
C GLN A 154 -3.58 26.66 22.02
N THR A 155 -4.55 27.13 21.23
CA THR A 155 -5.68 26.32 20.78
C THR A 155 -5.23 25.24 19.80
N ARG A 156 -4.33 25.58 18.87
CA ARG A 156 -3.76 24.62 17.91
C ARG A 156 -2.96 23.52 18.59
N ALA A 157 -2.17 23.86 19.62
CA ALA A 157 -1.43 22.87 20.39
C ALA A 157 -2.35 21.83 21.04
N ARG A 158 -3.49 22.25 21.60
CA ARG A 158 -4.49 21.35 22.20
C ARG A 158 -5.19 20.48 21.17
N VAL A 159 -5.67 21.08 20.07
CA VAL A 159 -6.35 20.34 18.99
C VAL A 159 -5.43 19.30 18.37
N LEU A 160 -4.17 19.66 18.11
CA LEU A 160 -3.18 18.72 17.57
C LEU A 160 -2.85 17.61 18.56
N GLY A 161 -2.60 17.95 19.84
CA GLY A 161 -2.28 16.93 20.85
C GLY A 161 -3.41 15.93 21.06
N LEU A 162 -4.66 16.40 21.18
CA LEU A 162 -5.82 15.53 21.32
C LEU A 162 -6.10 14.72 20.04
N GLY A 163 -6.00 15.35 18.87
CA GLY A 163 -6.21 14.68 17.59
C GLY A 163 -5.17 13.62 17.28
N ALA A 164 -3.90 13.91 17.57
CA ALA A 164 -2.82 12.95 17.43
C ALA A 164 -2.95 11.80 18.43
N ALA A 165 -3.29 12.10 19.69
CA ALA A 165 -3.55 11.10 20.71
C ALA A 165 -4.72 10.18 20.33
N ALA A 166 -5.82 10.74 19.83
CA ALA A 166 -6.97 9.95 19.38
C ALA A 166 -6.61 9.05 18.20
N SER A 167 -5.88 9.57 17.21
CA SER A 167 -5.47 8.79 16.03
C SER A 167 -4.52 7.66 16.40
N MET A 168 -3.45 7.96 17.14
CA MET A 168 -2.46 6.97 17.57
C MET A 168 -3.05 5.98 18.58
N GLY A 169 -3.93 6.43 19.48
CA GLY A 169 -4.65 5.56 20.39
C GLY A 169 -5.60 4.61 19.67
N ALA A 170 -6.33 5.07 18.66
CA ALA A 170 -7.18 4.21 17.83
C ALA A 170 -6.36 3.15 17.08
N ILE A 171 -5.20 3.53 16.53
CA ILE A 171 -4.28 2.59 15.87
C ILE A 171 -3.74 1.58 16.91
N ALA A 172 -3.33 2.02 18.09
CA ALA A 172 -2.86 1.14 19.17
C ALA A 172 -3.93 0.12 19.59
N VAL A 173 -5.17 0.57 19.80
CA VAL A 173 -6.31 -0.30 20.13
C VAL A 173 -6.60 -1.29 19.01
N THR A 174 -6.50 -0.85 17.75
CA THR A 174 -6.68 -1.74 16.59
C THR A 174 -5.64 -2.86 16.62
N PHE A 175 -4.36 -2.57 16.87
CA PHE A 175 -3.33 -3.61 16.99
C PHE A 175 -3.51 -4.54 18.20
N LEU A 176 -4.21 -4.10 19.26
CA LEU A 176 -4.50 -4.93 20.44
C LEU A 176 -5.72 -5.83 20.26
N ILE A 177 -6.73 -5.38 19.52
CA ILE A 177 -8.04 -6.03 19.42
C ILE A 177 -8.23 -6.75 18.07
N ALA A 178 -7.47 -6.40 17.02
CA ALA A 178 -7.67 -6.93 15.68
C ALA A 178 -7.63 -8.47 15.68
N PRO A 179 -8.77 -9.14 15.39
CA PRO A 179 -8.85 -10.60 15.31
C PRO A 179 -7.94 -11.18 14.22
N GLY A 180 -7.57 -10.32 13.25
CA GLY A 180 -6.65 -10.60 12.16
C GLY A 180 -5.22 -10.95 12.59
N VAL A 181 -4.79 -10.57 13.80
CA VAL A 181 -3.45 -10.90 14.30
C VAL A 181 -3.39 -12.39 14.67
N ASP A 182 -4.41 -12.89 15.37
CA ASP A 182 -4.51 -14.31 15.73
C ASP A 182 -4.81 -15.18 14.50
N SER A 183 -5.67 -14.72 13.58
CA SER A 183 -5.99 -15.49 12.37
C SER A 183 -4.89 -15.45 11.29
N ALA A 184 -4.00 -14.46 11.32
CA ALA A 184 -2.81 -14.42 10.48
C ALA A 184 -1.61 -15.16 11.10
N GLY A 185 -1.77 -15.86 12.23
CA GLY A 185 -0.67 -16.59 12.87
C GLY A 185 0.43 -15.69 13.44
N VAL A 186 0.15 -14.40 13.66
CA VAL A 186 1.09 -13.47 14.28
C VAL A 186 0.89 -13.55 15.79
N GLU A 187 1.93 -13.95 16.53
CA GLU A 187 1.84 -14.03 17.99
C GLU A 187 1.45 -12.66 18.60
N PRO A 188 0.51 -12.62 19.58
CA PRO A 188 0.15 -11.38 20.27
C PRO A 188 1.35 -10.64 20.88
N GLY A 189 2.42 -11.37 21.23
CA GLY A 189 3.68 -10.80 21.72
C GLY A 189 4.40 -9.91 20.69
N ALA A 190 4.21 -10.13 19.40
CA ALA A 190 4.83 -9.32 18.34
C ALA A 190 4.14 -7.95 18.17
N VAL A 191 2.83 -7.86 18.44
CA VAL A 191 2.03 -6.63 18.22
C VAL A 191 1.91 -5.75 19.47
N ARG A 192 1.98 -6.32 20.68
CA ARG A 192 1.88 -5.59 21.95
C ARG A 192 2.90 -4.45 22.09
N PRO A 193 4.20 -4.63 21.75
CA PRO A 193 5.18 -3.56 21.82
C PRO A 193 4.83 -2.34 20.94
N LEU A 194 4.28 -2.59 19.74
CA LEU A 194 3.83 -1.56 18.82
C LEU A 194 2.66 -0.77 19.39
N ALA A 195 1.67 -1.46 19.95
CA ALA A 195 0.54 -0.82 20.60
C ALA A 195 0.95 0.00 21.84
N LEU A 196 1.87 -0.51 22.66
CA LEU A 196 2.41 0.23 23.80
C LEU A 196 3.18 1.48 23.36
N LEU A 197 3.97 1.38 22.29
CA LEU A 197 4.70 2.52 21.74
C LEU A 197 3.74 3.61 21.22
N LEU A 198 2.73 3.23 20.46
CA LEU A 198 1.72 4.16 19.98
C LEU A 198 0.88 4.75 21.12
N GLY A 199 0.51 3.95 22.12
CA GLY A 199 -0.23 4.38 23.30
C GLY A 199 0.55 5.36 24.17
N THR A 200 1.82 5.08 24.44
CA THR A 200 2.70 5.99 25.21
C THR A 200 2.92 7.31 24.48
N ALA A 201 3.15 7.26 23.16
CA ALA A 201 3.30 8.47 22.35
C ALA A 201 1.97 9.24 22.24
N ALA A 202 0.82 8.58 22.25
CA ALA A 202 -0.50 9.21 22.31
C ALA A 202 -0.71 9.96 23.64
N LEU A 203 -0.39 9.33 24.78
CA LEU A 203 -0.46 9.97 26.09
C LEU A 203 0.47 11.17 26.19
N ALA A 204 1.70 11.05 25.69
CA ALA A 204 2.67 12.13 25.67
C ALA A 204 2.20 13.30 24.77
N ALA A 205 1.66 13.02 23.58
CA ALA A 205 1.08 14.04 22.70
C ALA A 205 -0.11 14.77 23.36
N SER A 206 -1.00 14.03 24.04
CA SER A 206 -2.12 14.61 24.79
C SER A 206 -1.64 15.54 25.92
N TYR A 207 -0.67 15.08 26.73
CA TYR A 207 -0.11 15.85 27.83
C TYR A 207 0.60 17.13 27.35
N LEU A 208 1.44 17.02 26.31
CA LEU A 208 2.16 18.18 25.75
C LEU A 208 1.21 19.16 25.05
N GLY A 209 0.16 18.65 24.39
CA GLY A 209 -0.91 19.46 23.83
C GLY A 209 -1.68 20.22 24.92
N TYR A 210 -1.99 19.57 26.03
CA TYR A 210 -2.61 20.20 27.21
C TYR A 210 -1.70 21.31 27.81
N ARG A 211 -0.40 21.06 27.89
CA ARG A 211 0.65 22.03 28.26
C ARG A 211 0.90 23.11 27.21
N ARG A 212 0.17 23.09 26.09
CA ARG A 212 0.23 24.06 24.99
C ARG A 212 1.61 24.13 24.30
N GLN A 213 2.37 23.04 24.35
CA GLN A 213 3.70 22.96 23.74
C GLN A 213 3.61 22.41 22.32
N LEU A 214 3.27 23.26 21.35
CA LEU A 214 3.05 22.82 19.96
C LEU A 214 4.27 22.08 19.38
N ARG A 215 5.49 22.62 19.55
CA ARG A 215 6.72 22.02 19.03
C ARG A 215 6.93 20.61 19.59
N ALA A 216 6.85 20.48 20.92
CA ALA A 216 7.03 19.19 21.59
C ALA A 216 5.95 18.17 21.17
N THR A 217 4.71 18.63 21.02
CA THR A 217 3.60 17.76 20.56
C THR A 217 3.87 17.23 19.15
N VAL A 218 4.26 18.10 18.21
CA VAL A 218 4.62 17.70 16.84
C VAL A 218 5.81 16.74 16.86
N THR A 219 6.86 17.03 17.62
CA THR A 219 8.05 16.16 17.71
C THR A 219 7.70 14.78 18.24
N VAL A 220 6.92 14.68 19.33
CA VAL A 220 6.53 13.40 19.94
C VAL A 220 5.62 12.61 19.00
N SER A 221 4.63 13.24 18.36
CA SER A 221 3.77 12.55 17.40
C SER A 221 4.56 12.05 16.19
N ALA A 222 5.46 12.86 15.63
CA ALA A 222 6.31 12.45 14.51
C ALA A 222 7.25 11.31 14.88
N LEU A 223 7.90 11.39 16.04
CA LEU A 223 8.80 10.35 16.54
C LEU A 223 8.03 9.05 16.84
N GLY A 224 6.87 9.15 17.48
CA GLY A 224 6.02 7.99 17.78
C GLY A 224 5.62 7.24 16.51
N ILE A 225 5.22 7.95 15.45
CA ILE A 225 4.91 7.33 14.15
C ILE A 225 6.15 6.75 13.48
N ALA A 226 7.28 7.47 13.48
CA ALA A 226 8.52 6.98 12.88
C ALA A 226 9.01 5.69 13.56
N LEU A 227 8.97 5.64 14.89
CA LEU A 227 9.33 4.44 15.65
C LEU A 227 8.32 3.30 15.45
N ALA A 228 7.03 3.61 15.36
CA ALA A 228 6.00 2.62 15.05
C ALA A 228 6.22 2.00 13.66
N LEU A 229 6.53 2.81 12.65
CA LEU A 229 6.85 2.32 11.30
C LEU A 229 8.14 1.49 11.28
N TRP A 230 9.17 1.93 12.00
CA TRP A 230 10.41 1.16 12.15
C TRP A 230 10.15 -0.20 12.79
N GLN A 231 9.37 -0.25 13.88
CA GLN A 231 9.04 -1.50 14.56
C GLN A 231 8.13 -2.40 13.71
N LEU A 232 7.13 -1.83 13.03
CA LEU A 232 6.29 -2.56 12.07
C LEU A 232 7.15 -3.23 10.99
N ASN A 233 8.13 -2.50 10.44
CA ASN A 233 9.00 -3.01 9.39
C ASN A 233 10.04 -4.03 9.88
N THR A 234 10.54 -3.90 11.11
CA THR A 234 11.59 -4.79 11.64
C THR A 234 11.05 -6.03 12.35
N VAL A 235 9.86 -5.95 12.93
CA VAL A 235 9.27 -7.03 13.75
C VAL A 235 8.14 -7.72 13.01
N LEU A 236 7.16 -6.96 12.50
CA LEU A 236 5.94 -7.54 11.92
C LEU A 236 6.14 -7.98 10.47
N MET A 237 6.76 -7.15 9.63
CA MET A 237 6.94 -7.48 8.20
C MET A 237 7.67 -8.81 7.97
N PRO A 238 8.77 -9.16 8.67
CA PRO A 238 9.41 -10.46 8.49
C PRO A 238 8.54 -11.66 8.88
N ARG A 239 7.60 -11.48 9.81
CA ARG A 239 6.65 -12.53 10.24
C ARG A 239 5.49 -12.67 9.28
N LEU A 240 5.10 -11.58 8.62
CA LEU A 240 4.05 -11.57 7.61
C LEU A 240 4.57 -12.00 6.23
N ASP A 241 5.87 -11.84 5.95
CA ASP A 241 6.48 -12.15 4.66
C ASP A 241 6.16 -13.57 4.15
N PRO A 242 6.25 -14.65 4.96
CA PRO A 242 5.87 -15.99 4.51
C PRO A 242 4.38 -16.17 4.20
N LEU A 243 3.51 -15.23 4.60
CA LEU A 243 2.05 -15.32 4.41
C LEU A 243 1.55 -14.49 3.23
N ILE A 244 2.31 -13.45 2.85
CA ILE A 244 1.92 -12.50 1.80
C ILE A 244 2.83 -12.55 0.57
N SER A 245 3.99 -13.20 0.68
CA SER A 245 5.03 -13.21 -0.35
C SER A 245 5.53 -14.63 -0.62
N SER A 246 5.59 -14.98 -1.89
CA SER A 246 6.21 -16.23 -2.38
C SER A 246 7.73 -16.23 -2.26
N ARG A 247 8.36 -15.16 -1.76
CA ARG A 247 9.81 -15.03 -1.62
C ARG A 247 10.40 -16.11 -0.72
N VAL A 248 9.82 -16.30 0.46
CA VAL A 248 10.27 -17.31 1.43
C VAL A 248 10.09 -18.69 0.82
N LEU A 249 8.91 -18.95 0.24
CA LEU A 249 8.61 -20.19 -0.46
C LEU A 249 9.63 -20.52 -1.56
N ALA A 250 9.98 -19.55 -2.41
CA ALA A 250 10.97 -19.74 -3.47
C ALA A 250 12.36 -20.07 -2.92
N ARG A 251 12.77 -19.41 -1.84
CA ARG A 251 14.06 -19.66 -1.18
C ARG A 251 14.12 -21.07 -0.60
N GLU A 252 13.09 -21.45 0.16
CA GLU A 252 12.99 -22.78 0.78
C GLU A 252 12.87 -23.88 -0.27
N ALA A 253 12.04 -23.69 -1.29
CA ALA A 253 11.92 -24.61 -2.42
C ALA A 253 13.27 -24.80 -3.11
N THR A 254 14.04 -23.73 -3.35
CA THR A 254 15.37 -23.84 -3.96
C THR A 254 16.34 -24.63 -3.09
N ALA A 255 16.34 -24.39 -1.77
CA ALA A 255 17.18 -25.10 -0.82
C ALA A 255 16.85 -26.60 -0.76
N LEU A 256 15.56 -26.96 -0.81
CA LEU A 256 15.08 -28.33 -0.75
C LEU A 256 15.15 -29.06 -2.09
N THR A 257 15.20 -28.33 -3.20
CA THR A 257 15.25 -28.93 -4.54
C THR A 257 16.59 -29.65 -4.76
N ALA A 258 17.73 -29.09 -4.31
CA ALA A 258 19.07 -29.75 -4.27
C ALA A 258 19.40 -30.77 -5.40
N GLY A 259 18.99 -30.51 -6.64
CA GLY A 259 19.21 -31.38 -7.82
C GLY A 259 17.99 -32.16 -8.34
N HIS A 260 16.87 -32.16 -7.62
CA HIS A 260 15.58 -32.71 -8.04
C HIS A 260 14.81 -31.75 -8.94
N GLN A 261 13.75 -32.21 -9.59
CA GLN A 261 12.83 -31.32 -10.30
C GLN A 261 11.96 -30.56 -9.30
N LEU A 262 11.61 -29.32 -9.66
CA LEU A 262 10.65 -28.50 -8.93
C LEU A 262 9.39 -28.34 -9.78
N ARG A 263 8.23 -28.66 -9.22
CA ARG A 263 6.91 -28.49 -9.84
C ARG A 263 5.99 -27.69 -8.93
N SER A 264 4.91 -27.16 -9.49
CA SER A 264 3.81 -26.58 -8.71
C SER A 264 2.50 -27.32 -8.96
N PHE A 265 1.60 -27.34 -7.99
CA PHE A 265 0.27 -27.93 -8.16
C PHE A 265 -0.79 -27.18 -7.37
N ASP A 266 -1.92 -26.86 -8.03
CA ASP A 266 -3.10 -26.21 -7.42
C ASP A 266 -2.77 -24.97 -6.56
N LEU A 267 -1.73 -24.21 -6.92
CA LEU A 267 -1.37 -22.97 -6.22
C LEU A 267 -2.26 -21.83 -6.70
N HIS A 268 -2.61 -20.94 -5.76
CA HIS A 268 -3.29 -19.70 -6.12
C HIS A 268 -2.42 -18.88 -7.08
N ARG A 269 -3.05 -18.26 -8.10
CA ARG A 269 -2.37 -17.59 -9.22
C ARG A 269 -1.29 -16.57 -8.80
N THR A 270 -1.55 -15.83 -7.72
CA THR A 270 -0.58 -14.86 -7.17
C THR A 270 0.68 -15.52 -6.62
N TRP A 271 0.54 -16.68 -5.98
CA TRP A 271 1.65 -17.46 -5.46
C TRP A 271 2.45 -18.11 -6.57
N HIS A 272 1.77 -18.65 -7.58
CA HIS A 272 2.42 -19.25 -8.74
C HIS A 272 3.29 -18.23 -9.49
N TYR A 273 2.74 -17.08 -9.91
CA TYR A 273 3.55 -16.05 -10.58
C TYR A 273 4.65 -15.47 -9.71
N GLY A 274 4.37 -15.29 -8.42
CA GLY A 274 5.39 -14.83 -7.49
C GLY A 274 6.54 -15.84 -7.36
N LEU A 275 6.25 -17.14 -7.35
CA LEU A 275 7.25 -18.21 -7.30
C LEU A 275 8.13 -18.17 -8.56
N GLU A 276 7.53 -18.10 -9.75
CA GLU A 276 8.26 -17.99 -11.02
C GLU A 276 9.15 -16.74 -11.07
N TYR A 277 8.62 -15.61 -10.58
CA TYR A 277 9.37 -14.36 -10.49
C TYR A 277 10.62 -14.49 -9.61
N TYR A 278 10.51 -15.06 -8.40
CA TYR A 278 11.69 -15.20 -7.53
C TYR A 278 12.67 -16.28 -7.99
N LEU A 279 12.18 -17.31 -8.68
CA LEU A 279 13.04 -18.34 -9.28
C LEU A 279 13.64 -17.93 -10.62
N GLN A 280 13.16 -16.82 -11.21
CA GLN A 280 13.55 -16.33 -12.54
C GLN A 280 13.41 -17.40 -13.64
N ARG A 281 12.42 -18.29 -13.50
CA ARG A 281 12.12 -19.36 -14.46
C ARG A 281 10.67 -19.82 -14.33
N PRO A 282 10.04 -20.29 -15.41
CA PRO A 282 8.72 -20.90 -15.32
C PRO A 282 8.77 -22.19 -14.49
N VAL A 283 7.70 -22.45 -13.74
CA VAL A 283 7.57 -23.66 -12.92
C VAL A 283 6.47 -24.53 -13.53
N ALA A 284 6.87 -25.69 -14.05
CA ALA A 284 5.93 -26.60 -14.68
C ALA A 284 4.94 -27.18 -13.66
N GLU A 285 3.71 -27.41 -14.10
CA GLU A 285 2.70 -28.07 -13.29
C GLU A 285 3.07 -29.55 -13.05
N TRP A 286 2.66 -30.06 -11.89
CA TRP A 286 2.81 -31.47 -11.55
C TRP A 286 1.78 -32.32 -12.32
N THR A 287 2.23 -33.49 -12.78
CA THR A 287 1.38 -34.55 -13.34
C THR A 287 1.70 -35.88 -12.68
N THR A 288 0.85 -36.88 -12.84
CA THR A 288 1.01 -38.23 -12.27
C THR A 288 2.28 -38.96 -12.71
N ASP A 289 2.91 -38.50 -13.80
CA ASP A 289 4.00 -39.16 -14.53
C ASP A 289 5.38 -38.67 -14.08
N VAL A 290 5.40 -37.80 -13.07
CA VAL A 290 6.61 -37.12 -12.60
C VAL A 290 7.48 -38.09 -11.75
N PRO A 291 8.81 -38.07 -11.90
CA PRO A 291 9.72 -38.99 -11.19
C PRO A 291 9.65 -38.87 -9.66
N GLN A 292 9.94 -39.99 -8.97
CA GLN A 292 10.16 -39.99 -7.52
C GLN A 292 11.30 -39.02 -7.13
N GLY A 293 11.20 -38.46 -5.93
CA GLY A 293 12.11 -37.43 -5.43
C GLY A 293 11.78 -36.02 -5.92
N THR A 294 10.84 -35.84 -6.85
CA THR A 294 10.42 -34.51 -7.31
C THR A 294 9.80 -33.71 -6.18
N VAL A 295 10.25 -32.45 -6.04
CA VAL A 295 9.72 -31.49 -5.09
C VAL A 295 8.55 -30.76 -5.74
N VAL A 296 7.42 -30.72 -5.06
CA VAL A 296 6.19 -30.08 -5.52
C VAL A 296 5.79 -29.00 -4.51
N VAL A 297 5.54 -27.81 -5.00
CA VAL A 297 4.98 -26.71 -4.23
C VAL A 297 3.48 -26.68 -4.43
N THR A 298 2.71 -26.81 -3.36
CA THR A 298 1.25 -26.98 -3.40
C THR A 298 0.59 -26.32 -2.19
N ASN A 299 -0.72 -26.47 -2.01
CA ASN A 299 -1.41 -26.12 -0.77
C ASN A 299 -2.04 -27.37 -0.15
N LEU A 300 -2.71 -27.25 0.99
CA LEU A 300 -3.36 -28.39 1.66
C LEU A 300 -4.38 -29.12 0.78
N ARG A 301 -5.10 -28.41 -0.10
CA ARG A 301 -6.08 -29.03 -1.00
C ARG A 301 -5.37 -29.76 -2.13
N GLY A 302 -4.42 -29.12 -2.78
CA GLY A 302 -3.59 -29.71 -3.83
C GLY A 302 -2.85 -30.96 -3.34
N MET A 303 -2.25 -30.93 -2.14
CA MET A 303 -1.61 -32.11 -1.54
C MET A 303 -2.59 -33.29 -1.37
N ARG A 304 -3.81 -33.02 -0.90
CA ARG A 304 -4.85 -34.07 -0.78
C ARG A 304 -5.29 -34.60 -2.14
N SER A 305 -5.45 -33.73 -3.13
CA SER A 305 -5.78 -34.13 -4.51
C SER A 305 -4.68 -35.01 -5.11
N MET A 306 -3.40 -34.66 -4.90
CA MET A 306 -2.27 -35.51 -5.31
C MET A 306 -2.32 -36.90 -4.65
N GLN A 307 -2.65 -36.97 -3.36
CA GLN A 307 -2.81 -38.25 -2.64
C GLN A 307 -3.99 -39.07 -3.18
N LEU A 308 -5.10 -38.41 -3.54
CA LEU A 308 -6.26 -39.06 -4.17
C LEU A 308 -5.95 -39.58 -5.58
N GLU A 309 -5.07 -38.90 -6.32
CA GLU A 309 -4.53 -39.35 -7.60
C GLU A 309 -3.45 -40.45 -7.47
N GLY A 310 -3.19 -40.92 -6.24
CA GLY A 310 -2.32 -42.05 -5.95
C GLY A 310 -0.85 -41.71 -5.69
N ALA A 311 -0.50 -40.42 -5.62
CA ALA A 311 0.85 -39.99 -5.28
C ALA A 311 1.13 -40.20 -3.77
N SER A 312 2.22 -40.89 -3.44
CA SER A 312 2.77 -40.87 -2.09
C SER A 312 3.56 -39.57 -1.91
N VAL A 313 3.17 -38.75 -0.95
CA VAL A 313 3.79 -37.44 -0.68
C VAL A 313 4.35 -37.38 0.73
N LEU A 314 5.54 -36.81 0.87
CA LEU A 314 6.18 -36.49 2.13
C LEU A 314 6.20 -34.97 2.30
N LEU A 315 5.59 -34.46 3.37
CA LEU A 315 5.66 -33.03 3.70
C LEU A 315 7.09 -32.68 4.12
N LEU A 316 7.77 -31.85 3.34
CA LEU A 316 9.11 -31.36 3.68
C LEU A 316 9.02 -30.11 4.57
N GLN A 317 8.11 -29.20 4.23
CA GLN A 317 8.00 -27.91 4.93
C GLN A 317 6.61 -27.31 4.77
N ASP A 318 6.09 -26.80 5.89
CA ASP A 318 4.90 -25.95 5.93
C ASP A 318 5.34 -24.48 5.98
N VAL A 319 5.20 -23.76 4.86
CA VAL A 319 5.62 -22.36 4.74
C VAL A 319 4.48 -21.43 5.14
N SER A 320 3.26 -21.74 4.70
CA SER A 320 2.03 -21.06 5.08
C SER A 320 0.80 -21.93 4.76
N ALA A 321 -0.38 -21.53 5.25
CA ALA A 321 -1.65 -22.19 4.93
C ALA A 321 -1.93 -22.30 3.41
N GLU A 322 -1.37 -21.38 2.62
CA GLU A 322 -1.54 -21.32 1.16
C GLU A 322 -0.37 -21.94 0.39
N ALA A 323 0.71 -22.35 1.09
CA ALA A 323 1.93 -22.84 0.46
C ALA A 323 2.68 -23.87 1.33
N LEU A 324 2.75 -25.09 0.80
CA LEU A 324 3.45 -26.24 1.34
C LEU A 324 4.49 -26.73 0.32
N ILE A 325 5.58 -27.30 0.82
CA ILE A 325 6.58 -27.98 0.01
C ILE A 325 6.52 -29.47 0.35
N VAL A 326 6.20 -30.28 -0.66
CA VAL A 326 6.12 -31.73 -0.54
C VAL A 326 7.10 -32.40 -1.49
N ARG A 327 7.49 -33.64 -1.19
CA ARG A 327 8.29 -34.48 -2.07
C ARG A 327 7.52 -35.74 -2.41
N ILE A 328 7.57 -36.15 -3.67
CA ILE A 328 7.02 -37.44 -4.09
C ILE A 328 7.97 -38.54 -3.59
N ASP A 329 7.51 -39.36 -2.67
CA ASP A 329 8.34 -40.36 -1.99
C ASP A 329 7.52 -41.63 -1.74
N PRO A 330 7.96 -42.83 -2.16
CA PRO A 330 7.22 -44.07 -1.94
C PRO A 330 6.94 -44.38 -0.46
N GLU A 331 7.77 -43.91 0.47
CA GLU A 331 7.56 -44.03 1.92
C GLU A 331 6.63 -42.96 2.51
N GLY A 332 6.16 -42.01 1.69
CA GLY A 332 5.25 -40.94 2.11
C GLY A 332 3.87 -41.45 2.52
N GLU A 333 3.20 -40.72 3.42
CA GLU A 333 1.85 -41.04 3.87
C GLU A 333 0.86 -41.00 2.71
N ARG A 334 0.16 -42.13 2.51
CA ARG A 334 -1.05 -42.19 1.69
C ARG A 334 -2.26 -42.02 2.59
N LEU A 335 -3.23 -41.21 2.18
CA LEU A 335 -4.58 -41.28 2.74
C LEU A 335 -5.12 -42.69 2.47
N THR A 336 -5.09 -43.54 3.49
CA THR A 336 -5.83 -44.81 3.45
C THR A 336 -7.31 -44.47 3.57
N HIS A 337 -8.09 -44.79 2.53
CA HIS A 337 -9.53 -44.57 2.51
C HIS A 337 -10.18 -45.03 3.83
N ARG A 338 -10.76 -44.09 4.58
CA ARG A 338 -11.81 -44.35 5.55
C ARG A 338 -13.01 -43.48 5.24
#